data_AF-A0A7X6VZA9-F1
#
_entry.id   AF-A0A7X6VZA9-F1
#
_cell.length_a   1.000
_cell.length_b   1.000
_cell.length_c   1.000
_cell.angle_alpha   90.00
_cell.angle_beta   90.00
_cell.angle_gamma   90.00
#
_symmetry.space_group_name_H-M   'P 1'
#
loop_
_entity.id
_entity.type
_entity.pdbx_description
1 polymer ?
#
loop_
_entity_poly.entity_id
_entity_poly.type
_entity_poly.pdbx_seq_one_letter_code
_entity_poly.pdbx_strand_id
1 'polypeptide(L)'
;MNDSPVGFQEDWAAHFARRMAQRIAHAGRTRDLPARRDALEEALDLGKEARLRIQAGYTETAEESAALAHLQAALDEVQQLLNAIDPCYEPMLASAQAHAEAAADALNAAGR
;
A
#
# COMPACT_ATOMS: atom_id res chain seq x y z
N MET A 1 37.37 10.79 -14.05
CA MET A 1 36.93 9.98 -12.90
C MET A 1 35.50 10.43 -12.61
N ASN A 2 34.52 9.56 -12.88
CA ASN A 2 33.10 9.83 -12.70
C ASN A 2 32.71 9.30 -11.33
N ASP A 3 32.63 10.18 -10.33
CA ASP A 3 31.93 9.90 -9.07
C ASP A 3 30.51 10.45 -9.21
N SER A 4 29.63 9.69 -9.86
CA SER A 4 28.19 9.89 -9.71
C SER A 4 27.76 9.13 -8.46
N PRO A 5 27.14 9.79 -7.46
CA PRO A 5 26.67 9.09 -6.28
C PRO A 5 25.60 8.09 -6.71
N VAL A 6 25.74 6.85 -6.23
CA VAL A 6 24.68 5.82 -6.26
C VAL A 6 23.56 6.32 -5.36
N GLY A 7 22.81 7.31 -5.85
CA GLY A 7 21.61 7.80 -5.21
C GLY A 7 20.57 6.71 -5.33
N PHE A 8 20.30 6.01 -4.23
CA PHE A 8 19.09 5.21 -4.06
C PHE A 8 17.90 6.05 -4.54
N GLN A 9 17.44 5.81 -5.77
CA GLN A 9 16.06 6.15 -6.12
C GLN A 9 15.25 5.10 -5.37
N GLU A 10 14.86 5.44 -4.14
CA GLU A 10 13.89 4.63 -3.41
C GLU A 10 12.65 4.50 -4.30
N ASP A 11 12.21 3.28 -4.60
CA ASP A 11 10.96 3.08 -5.31
C ASP A 11 9.86 3.82 -4.57
N TRP A 12 9.38 4.89 -5.18
CA TRP A 12 8.28 5.63 -4.59
C TRP A 12 7.05 4.71 -4.48
N ALA A 13 6.84 3.77 -5.41
CA ALA A 13 5.73 2.84 -5.34
C ALA A 13 5.85 1.88 -4.14
N ALA A 14 7.01 1.23 -3.97
CA ALA A 14 7.24 0.34 -2.83
C ALA A 14 7.18 1.12 -1.49
N HIS A 15 7.72 2.34 -1.46
CA HIS A 15 7.63 3.22 -0.29
C HIS A 15 6.17 3.50 0.09
N PHE A 16 5.33 3.88 -0.88
CA PHE A 16 3.92 4.15 -0.63
C PHE A 16 3.15 2.89 -0.20
N ALA A 17 3.42 1.73 -0.81
CA ALA A 17 2.82 0.45 -0.41
C ALA A 17 3.18 0.05 1.03
N ARG A 18 4.45 0.22 1.44
CA ARG A 18 4.88 0.00 2.83
C ARG A 18 4.19 0.96 3.81
N ARG A 19 4.10 2.24 3.45
CA ARG A 19 3.41 3.26 4.26
C ARG A 19 1.93 2.93 4.39
N MET A 20 1.28 2.47 3.32
CA MET A 20 -0.10 1.99 3.34
C MET A 20 -0.27 0.86 4.38
N ALA A 21 0.57 -0.18 4.33
CA ALA A 21 0.55 -1.27 5.29
C ALA A 21 0.70 -0.78 6.74
N GLN A 22 1.61 0.16 6.99
CA GLN A 22 1.81 0.77 8.32
C GLN A 22 0.57 1.52 8.81
N ARG A 23 -0.14 2.24 7.94
CA ARG A 23 -1.38 2.95 8.28
C ARG A 23 -2.53 1.98 8.55
N ILE A 24 -2.67 0.90 7.78
CA ILE A 24 -3.65 -0.17 8.04
C ILE A 24 -3.38 -0.83 9.40
N ALA A 25 -2.12 -1.17 9.68
CA ALA A 25 -1.72 -1.73 10.97
C ALA A 25 -1.99 -0.76 12.13
N HIS A 26 -1.77 0.55 11.91
CA HIS A 26 -2.11 1.57 12.90
C HIS A 26 -3.63 1.61 13.15
N ALA A 27 -4.45 1.64 12.09
CA ALA A 27 -5.90 1.57 12.19
C ALA A 27 -6.37 0.31 12.95
N GLY A 28 -5.68 -0.83 12.81
CA GLY A 28 -5.98 -2.04 13.57
C GLY A 28 -5.77 -1.92 15.08
N ARG A 29 -4.87 -1.03 15.53
CA ARG A 29 -4.58 -0.79 16.95
C ARG A 29 -5.32 0.43 17.53
N THR A 30 -5.87 1.29 16.67
CA THR A 30 -6.55 2.52 17.09
C THR A 30 -7.99 2.22 17.50
N ARG A 31 -8.30 2.53 18.77
CA ARG A 31 -9.63 2.35 19.38
C ARG A 31 -10.58 3.52 19.12
N ASP A 32 -10.04 4.71 18.87
CA ASP A 32 -10.80 5.90 18.54
C ASP A 32 -11.30 5.81 17.09
N LEU A 33 -12.62 5.83 16.89
CA LEU A 33 -13.21 5.60 15.56
C LEU A 33 -12.84 6.70 14.54
N PRO A 34 -12.86 8.00 14.88
CA PRO A 34 -12.35 9.05 14.00
C PRO A 34 -10.89 8.83 13.60
N ALA A 35 -9.97 8.69 14.56
CA ALA A 35 -8.55 8.51 14.26
C ALA A 35 -8.26 7.21 13.48
N ARG A 36 -9.07 6.16 13.69
CA ARG A 36 -9.01 4.93 12.91
C ARG A 36 -9.43 5.16 11.45
N ARG A 37 -10.52 5.89 11.24
CA ARG A 37 -10.99 6.27 9.91
C ARG A 37 -9.95 7.10 9.17
N ASP A 38 -9.37 8.11 9.83
CA ASP A 38 -8.31 8.95 9.25
C ASP A 38 -7.12 8.09 8.78
N ALA A 39 -6.72 7.11 9.59
CA ALA A 39 -5.64 6.19 9.22
C ALA A 39 -5.99 5.31 7.99
N LEU A 40 -7.24 4.89 7.84
CA LEU A 40 -7.70 4.13 6.68
C LEU A 40 -7.83 5.01 5.42
N GLU A 41 -8.28 6.26 5.56
CA GLU A 41 -8.33 7.23 4.46
C GLU A 41 -6.91 7.54 3.96
N GLU A 42 -5.96 7.76 4.86
CA GLU A 42 -4.55 7.91 4.51
C GLU A 42 -3.98 6.65 3.81
N ALA A 43 -4.32 5.45 4.30
CA ALA A 43 -3.90 4.21 3.65
C ALA A 43 -4.44 4.10 2.21
N LEU A 44 -5.68 4.52 1.99
CA LEU A 44 -6.32 4.52 0.69
C LEU A 44 -5.63 5.48 -0.29
N ASP A 45 -5.25 6.67 0.16
CA ASP A 45 -4.53 7.65 -0.67
C ASP A 45 -3.11 7.20 -0.99
N LEU A 46 -2.40 6.58 -0.03
CA LEU A 46 -1.09 5.98 -0.25
C LEU A 46 -1.15 4.83 -1.28
N GLY A 47 -2.17 3.96 -1.20
CA GLY A 47 -2.36 2.88 -2.16
C GLY A 47 -2.67 3.38 -3.57
N LYS A 48 -3.47 4.45 -3.71
CA LYS A 48 -3.72 5.10 -5.00
C LYS A 48 -2.45 5.70 -5.59
N GLU A 49 -1.65 6.39 -4.77
CA GLU A 49 -0.38 6.96 -5.22
C GLU A 49 0.59 5.85 -5.67
N ALA A 50 0.72 4.76 -4.91
CA ALA A 50 1.51 3.60 -5.30
C ALA A 50 1.06 3.06 -6.68
N ARG A 51 -0.26 2.90 -6.87
CA ARG A 51 -0.84 2.42 -8.13
C ARG A 51 -0.55 3.36 -9.30
N LEU A 52 -0.68 4.68 -9.10
CA LEU A 52 -0.38 5.69 -10.10
C LEU A 52 1.09 5.66 -10.52
N ARG A 53 2.02 5.45 -9.58
CA ARG A 53 3.46 5.36 -9.89
C ARG A 53 3.81 4.13 -10.71
N ILE A 54 3.22 2.98 -10.40
CA ILE A 54 3.41 1.75 -11.19
C ILE A 54 2.86 1.97 -12.61
N GLN A 55 1.65 2.52 -12.72
CA GLN A 55 1.03 2.82 -14.01
C GLN A 55 1.80 3.86 -14.83
N ALA A 56 2.45 4.83 -14.19
CA ALA A 56 3.32 5.79 -14.89
C ALA A 56 4.63 5.18 -15.39
N GLY A 57 5.06 4.05 -14.80
CA GLY A 57 6.33 3.37 -15.10
C GLY A 57 6.32 2.42 -16.30
N TYR A 58 5.14 2.11 -16.87
CA TYR A 58 4.86 1.27 -18.05
C TYR A 58 5.99 0.33 -18.52
N THR A 59 6.32 -0.67 -17.71
CA THR A 59 7.02 -1.87 -18.16
C THR A 59 6.40 -3.07 -17.48
N GLU A 60 5.27 -3.57 -17.98
CA GLU A 60 4.54 -4.70 -17.39
C GLU A 60 5.44 -5.94 -17.21
N THR A 61 6.09 -6.03 -16.05
CA THR A 61 6.70 -7.25 -15.55
C THR A 61 5.62 -8.07 -14.83
N ALA A 62 5.89 -9.36 -14.63
CA ALA A 62 5.00 -10.22 -13.86
C ALA A 62 4.90 -9.72 -12.41
N GLU A 63 6.00 -9.19 -11.88
CA GLU A 63 6.13 -8.62 -10.53
C GLU A 63 5.30 -7.33 -10.38
N GLU A 64 5.36 -6.41 -11.36
CA GLU A 64 4.53 -5.19 -11.36
C GLU A 64 3.04 -5.54 -11.46
N SER A 65 2.69 -6.56 -12.25
CA SER A 65 1.30 -7.05 -12.36
C SER A 65 0.81 -7.65 -11.05
N ALA A 66 1.64 -8.44 -10.36
CA ALA A 66 1.32 -8.98 -9.05
C ALA A 66 1.18 -7.86 -7.99
N ALA A 67 2.07 -6.87 -8.02
CA ALA A 67 2.00 -5.70 -7.15
C ALA A 67 0.69 -4.92 -7.35
N LEU A 68 0.27 -4.69 -8.60
CA LEU A 68 -1.00 -4.03 -8.91
C LEU A 68 -2.20 -4.82 -8.40
N ALA A 69 -2.20 -6.14 -8.56
CA ALA A 69 -3.27 -7.00 -8.06
C ALA A 69 -3.37 -6.94 -6.52
N HIS A 70 -2.23 -6.98 -5.83
CA HIS A 70 -2.18 -6.85 -4.38
C HIS A 70 -2.60 -5.45 -3.88
N LEU A 71 -2.15 -4.38 -4.54
CA LEU A 71 -2.59 -3.02 -4.22
C LEU A 71 -4.09 -2.86 -4.43
N GLN A 72 -4.65 -3.41 -5.51
CA GLN A 72 -6.07 -3.35 -5.78
C GLN A 72 -6.89 -4.06 -4.69
N ALA A 73 -6.47 -5.27 -4.30
CA ALA A 73 -7.13 -6.00 -3.22
C ALA A 73 -7.10 -5.22 -1.89
N ALA A 74 -5.94 -4.66 -1.52
CA ALA A 74 -5.80 -3.86 -0.31
C ALA A 74 -6.69 -2.60 -0.36
N LEU A 75 -6.77 -1.92 -1.51
CA LEU A 75 -7.65 -0.75 -1.70
C LEU A 75 -9.13 -1.12 -1.56
N ASP A 76 -9.56 -2.23 -2.15
CA ASP A 76 -10.95 -2.68 -2.09
C ASP A 76 -11.36 -3.05 -0.66
N GLU A 77 -10.47 -3.68 0.11
CA GLU A 77 -10.71 -4.02 1.51
C GLU A 77 -10.70 -2.79 2.42
N VAL A 78 -9.77 -1.85 2.22
CA VAL A 78 -9.76 -0.57 2.95
C VAL A 78 -11.02 0.23 2.65
N GLN A 79 -11.48 0.27 1.39
CA GLN A 79 -12.71 0.93 1.01
C GLN A 79 -13.94 0.27 1.66
N GLN A 80 -13.97 -1.06 1.75
CA GLN A 80 -15.01 -1.79 2.48
C GLN A 80 -14.99 -1.47 3.98
N LEU A 81 -13.80 -1.40 4.60
CA LEU A 81 -13.64 -1.01 6.00
C LEU A 81 -14.14 0.41 6.27
N LEU A 82 -13.95 1.35 5.35
CA LEU A 82 -14.46 2.73 5.45
C LEU A 82 -15.99 2.80 5.26
N ASN A 83 -16.56 1.94 4.43
CA ASN A 83 -17.99 1.90 4.13
C ASN A 83 -18.81 1.14 5.17
N ALA A 84 -18.18 0.22 5.91
CA ALA A 84 -18.83 -0.49 6.99
C ALA A 84 -19.12 0.49 8.15
N ILE A 85 -20.40 0.67 8.49
CA ILE A 85 -20.88 1.47 9.62
C ILE A 85 -20.57 0.74 10.95
N ASP A 86 -19.27 0.57 11.26
CA ASP A 86 -18.70 0.10 12.54
C ASP A 86 -18.93 -1.39 12.94
N PRO A 87 -18.05 -2.05 13.75
CA PRO A 87 -16.61 -1.89 13.91
C PRO A 87 -15.82 -2.90 13.09
N CYS A 88 -14.57 -2.54 12.79
CA CYS A 88 -13.71 -3.26 11.87
C CYS A 88 -13.62 -4.76 12.11
N TYR A 89 -13.87 -5.49 11.03
CA TYR A 89 -13.49 -6.88 10.90
C TYR A 89 -11.96 -6.97 10.97
N GLU A 90 -11.43 -7.34 12.14
CA GLU A 90 -10.01 -7.64 12.33
C GLU A 90 -9.44 -8.56 11.24
N PRO A 91 -10.17 -9.58 10.72
CA PRO A 91 -9.69 -10.39 9.60
C PRO A 91 -9.46 -9.59 8.31
N MET A 92 -10.32 -8.61 8.01
CA MET A 92 -10.22 -7.78 6.81
C MET A 92 -9.09 -6.74 6.96
N LEU A 93 -8.84 -6.24 8.16
CA LEU A 93 -7.66 -5.40 8.42
C LEU A 93 -6.35 -6.19 8.24
N ALA A 94 -6.30 -7.43 8.75
CA ALA A 94 -5.14 -8.29 8.58
C ALA A 94 -4.92 -8.66 7.10
N SER A 95 -6.01 -8.96 6.37
CA SER A 95 -5.99 -9.20 4.93
C SER A 95 -5.45 -7.99 4.16
N ALA A 96 -5.98 -6.79 4.44
CA ALA A 96 -5.60 -5.58 3.73
C ALA A 96 -4.14 -5.21 4.00
N GLN A 97 -3.68 -5.42 5.24
CA GLN A 97 -2.28 -5.26 5.60
C GLN A 97 -1.40 -6.25 4.84
N ALA A 98 -1.76 -7.54 4.81
CA ALA A 98 -0.99 -8.57 4.11
C ALA A 98 -0.91 -8.30 2.60
N HIS A 99 -2.00 -7.81 1.99
CA HIS A 99 -2.00 -7.39 0.59
C HIS A 99 -1.09 -6.19 0.34
N ALA A 100 -1.11 -5.17 1.22
CA ALA A 100 -0.21 -4.02 1.09
C ALA A 100 1.27 -4.40 1.29
N GLU A 101 1.57 -5.34 2.20
CA GLU A 101 2.92 -5.89 2.40
C GLU A 101 3.38 -6.70 1.18
N ALA A 102 2.53 -7.59 0.65
CA ALA A 102 2.82 -8.36 -0.55
C ALA A 102 3.05 -7.47 -1.78
N ALA A 103 2.29 -6.38 -1.91
CA ALA A 103 2.53 -5.38 -2.95
C ALA A 103 3.91 -4.72 -2.82
N ALA A 104 4.27 -4.29 -1.60
CA ALA A 104 5.58 -3.70 -1.36
C ALA A 104 6.70 -4.68 -1.71
N ASP A 105 6.60 -5.94 -1.30
CA ASP A 105 7.60 -6.96 -1.58
C ASP A 105 7.74 -7.24 -3.08
N ALA A 106 6.62 -7.33 -3.81
CA ALA A 106 6.62 -7.48 -5.26
C ALA A 106 7.29 -6.29 -5.97
N LEU A 107 7.06 -5.06 -5.50
CA LEU A 107 7.69 -3.86 -6.06
C LEU A 107 9.20 -3.84 -5.84
N ASN A 108 9.67 -4.19 -4.63
CA ASN A 108 11.10 -4.31 -4.38
C ASN A 108 11.74 -5.42 -5.23
N ALA A 109 11.04 -6.54 -5.43
CA ALA A 109 11.52 -7.64 -6.26
C ALA A 109 11.63 -7.25 -7.75
N ALA A 110 10.76 -6.34 -8.22
CA ALA A 110 10.83 -5.77 -9.57
C ALA A 110 12.06 -4.87 -9.79
N GLY A 111 12.87 -4.59 -8.74
CA GLY A 111 14.10 -3.82 -8.85
C GLY A 111 13.87 -2.33 -9.10
N ARG A 112 12.68 -1.83 -8.77
CA ARG A 112 12.41 -0.42 -8.61
C ARG A 112 12.63 -0.01 -7.17
#